data_AF-A0A965DTX6-F1
#
_entry.id   AF-A0A965DTX6-F1
#
_cell.length_a   1.000
_cell.length_b   1.000
_cell.length_c   1.000
_cell.angle_alpha   90.00
_cell.angle_beta   90.00
_cell.angle_gamma   90.00
#
_symmetry.space_group_name_H-M   'P 1'
#
loop_
_entity.id
_entity.type
_entity.pdbx_description
1 polymer ?
#
loop_
_entity_poly.entity_id
_entity_poly.type
_entity_poly.pdbx_seq_one_letter_code
_entity_poly.pdbx_strand_id
1 'polypeptide(L)'
;LSNLFDAKSDNTVDLSFIQTLANLAGLDYLVAGLTDGTITPAQAETAIANSKFFKTTFAEKREALAAKQSDPATFNRDLKNLEDEIKQVFIEAGAEYNDKQIKKLAYQAIVFDITQEDFVKIVSNSIDFESSYLKGLANTYAVGIRNIAESYGITLPDGSQELKSMVKAKFTGSMSDDDIKNVFKQEAIKAFPNYKARFDAGATLADVAAPFRKDIASELELNEQDIGYNDAVLKAVLTATNPKDGSPYAMSRAEVIKLARNDPRFDQTKKAQDMLISPLLNLVGGYY
;
A
#
# COMPACT_ATOMS: atom_id res chain seq x y z
N LEU A 1 20.63 3.60 3.30
CA LEU A 1 21.26 4.01 2.02
C LEU A 1 22.02 5.35 2.11
N SER A 2 21.73 6.23 3.07
CA SER A 2 22.45 7.53 3.24
C SER A 2 23.89 7.47 3.76
N ASN A 3 24.39 6.30 4.21
CA ASN A 3 25.72 6.17 4.81
C ASN A 3 26.79 5.60 3.84
N LEU A 4 26.48 5.53 2.53
CA LEU A 4 27.36 4.92 1.52
C LEU A 4 28.23 5.93 0.75
N PHE A 5 28.09 7.23 1.01
CA PHE A 5 28.64 8.27 0.12
C PHE A 5 29.78 9.12 0.70
N ASP A 6 30.24 8.85 1.92
CA ASP A 6 31.03 9.84 2.67
C ASP A 6 32.53 9.51 2.87
N ALA A 7 33.15 8.79 1.93
CA ALA A 7 34.58 8.51 2.03
C ALA A 7 35.31 8.73 0.71
N LYS A 8 35.91 9.92 0.54
CA LYS A 8 37.25 10.12 -0.03
C LYS A 8 37.68 11.59 0.04
N SER A 9 38.63 11.88 0.93
CA SER A 9 39.43 13.11 0.88
C SER A 9 40.90 12.75 1.09
N ASP A 10 41.64 12.47 0.03
CA ASP A 10 43.09 12.66 0.03
C ASP A 10 43.59 12.99 -1.38
N ASN A 11 44.40 14.03 -1.51
CA ASN A 11 44.65 14.77 -2.75
C ASN A 11 45.98 14.35 -3.43
N THR A 12 46.31 13.06 -3.40
CA THR A 12 47.39 12.46 -4.20
C THR A 12 46.81 11.90 -5.50
N VAL A 13 47.39 12.28 -6.64
CA VAL A 13 47.03 11.73 -7.95
C VAL A 13 47.25 10.22 -7.93
N ASP A 14 46.17 9.45 -7.91
CA ASP A 14 46.21 7.99 -7.90
C ASP A 14 46.56 7.46 -9.30
N LEU A 15 47.85 7.19 -9.52
CA LEU A 15 48.36 6.65 -10.78
C LEU A 15 47.68 5.33 -11.18
N SER A 16 47.27 4.52 -10.20
CA SER A 16 46.60 3.24 -10.47
C SER A 16 45.18 3.47 -11.03
N PHE A 17 44.50 4.51 -10.56
CA PHE A 17 43.21 4.92 -11.08
C PHE A 17 43.32 5.47 -12.51
N ILE A 18 44.32 6.30 -12.80
CA ILE A 18 44.57 6.83 -14.17
C ILE A 18 44.86 5.68 -15.15
N GLN A 19 45.71 4.73 -14.78
CA GLN A 19 46.02 3.56 -15.61
C GLN A 19 44.77 2.70 -15.86
N THR A 20 43.93 2.54 -14.84
CA THR A 20 42.66 1.81 -14.95
C THR A 20 41.70 2.49 -15.93
N LEU A 21 41.54 3.81 -15.84
CA LEU A 21 40.71 4.58 -16.76
C LEU A 21 41.27 4.59 -18.20
N ALA A 22 42.59 4.60 -18.38
CA ALA A 22 43.22 4.47 -19.69
C ALA A 22 42.89 3.12 -20.35
N ASN A 23 42.99 2.02 -19.61
CA ASN A 23 42.60 0.68 -20.09
C ASN A 23 41.10 0.63 -20.45
N LEU A 24 40.22 1.16 -19.59
CA LEU A 24 38.78 1.23 -19.87
C LEU A 24 38.45 2.07 -21.11
N ALA A 25 39.26 3.09 -21.40
CA ALA A 25 39.14 3.92 -22.59
C ALA A 25 39.77 3.30 -23.86
N GLY A 26 40.44 2.15 -23.75
CA GLY A 26 41.17 1.51 -24.85
C GLY A 26 42.43 2.29 -25.26
N LEU A 27 43.05 2.99 -24.32
CA LEU A 27 44.23 3.84 -24.52
C LEU A 27 45.47 3.19 -23.91
N ASP A 28 45.75 1.93 -24.28
CA ASP A 28 46.82 1.11 -23.69
C ASP A 28 48.21 1.77 -23.79
N TYR A 29 48.44 2.59 -24.83
CA TYR A 29 49.67 3.37 -24.99
C TYR A 29 49.91 4.37 -23.85
N LEU A 30 48.85 4.87 -23.19
CA LEU A 30 48.98 5.74 -22.02
C LEU A 30 49.49 4.96 -20.81
N VAL A 31 49.12 3.70 -20.65
CA VAL A 31 49.58 2.86 -19.53
C VAL A 31 51.07 2.57 -19.67
N ALA A 32 51.53 2.21 -20.88
CA ALA A 32 52.94 2.04 -21.17
C ALA A 32 53.73 3.34 -20.90
N GLY A 33 53.24 4.46 -21.43
CA GLY A 33 53.89 5.76 -21.29
C GLY A 33 53.91 6.32 -19.86
N LEU A 34 52.90 6.02 -19.04
CA LEU A 34 52.89 6.36 -17.61
C LEU A 34 53.90 5.52 -16.81
N THR A 35 54.13 4.27 -17.23
CA THR A 35 55.03 3.34 -16.54
C THR A 35 56.49 3.65 -16.82
N ASP A 36 56.83 4.04 -18.04
CA ASP A 36 58.20 4.39 -18.45
C ASP A 36 58.54 5.89 -18.30
N GLY A 37 57.56 6.72 -17.95
CA GLY A 37 57.71 8.16 -17.72
C GLY A 37 57.70 9.02 -18.99
N THR A 38 57.42 8.45 -20.16
CA THR A 38 57.30 9.21 -21.42
C THR A 38 56.00 10.03 -21.49
N ILE A 39 55.01 9.70 -20.67
CA ILE A 39 53.72 10.42 -20.54
C ILE A 39 53.53 10.83 -19.09
N THR A 40 53.29 12.13 -18.88
CA THR A 40 52.96 12.67 -17.54
C THR A 40 51.50 12.35 -17.15
N PRO A 41 51.17 12.30 -15.84
CA PRO A 41 49.79 12.08 -15.39
C PRO A 41 48.79 13.07 -16.00
N ALA A 42 49.14 14.35 -16.08
CA ALA A 42 48.27 15.39 -16.67
C ALA A 42 48.00 15.18 -18.17
N GLN A 43 49.00 14.67 -18.92
CA GLN A 43 48.80 14.32 -20.34
C GLN A 43 47.87 13.12 -20.49
N ALA A 44 48.03 12.10 -19.63
CA ALA A 44 47.15 10.94 -19.63
C ALA A 44 45.71 11.31 -19.24
N GLU A 45 45.52 12.12 -18.19
CA GLU A 45 44.20 12.63 -17.78
C GLU A 45 43.52 13.41 -18.92
N THR A 46 44.27 14.27 -19.61
CA THR A 46 43.74 15.03 -20.77
C THR A 46 43.32 14.11 -21.91
N ALA A 47 44.11 13.07 -22.22
CA ALA A 47 43.77 12.11 -23.26
C ALA A 47 42.55 11.25 -22.88
N ILE A 48 42.48 10.80 -21.63
CA ILE A 48 41.33 10.08 -21.07
C ILE A 48 40.07 10.94 -21.14
N ALA A 49 40.13 12.19 -20.67
CA ALA A 49 39.00 13.13 -20.70
C ALA A 49 38.48 13.38 -22.13
N ASN A 50 39.36 13.29 -23.12
CA ASN A 50 39.01 13.44 -24.53
C ASN A 50 38.48 12.17 -25.20
N SER A 51 38.64 11.01 -24.57
CA SER A 51 38.19 9.73 -25.11
C SER A 51 36.67 9.67 -25.25
N LYS A 52 36.18 8.84 -26.19
CA LYS A 52 34.75 8.55 -26.33
C LYS A 52 34.19 7.97 -25.03
N PHE A 53 34.93 7.05 -24.41
CA PHE A 53 34.55 6.44 -23.13
C PHE A 53 34.22 7.48 -22.07
N PHE A 54 35.11 8.43 -21.82
CA PHE A 54 34.91 9.44 -20.79
C PHE A 54 33.75 10.39 -21.12
N LYS A 55 33.59 10.76 -22.40
CA LYS A 55 32.52 11.64 -22.87
C LYS A 55 31.12 11.00 -22.84
N THR A 56 31.03 9.67 -22.94
CA THR A 56 29.74 8.96 -22.97
C THR A 56 29.42 8.17 -21.70
N THR A 57 30.34 8.14 -20.74
CA THR A 57 30.19 7.40 -19.48
C THR A 57 30.20 8.42 -18.36
N PHE A 58 29.13 8.53 -17.59
CA PHE A 58 29.05 9.45 -16.45
C PHE A 58 29.98 9.03 -15.30
N ALA A 59 30.25 9.95 -14.36
CA ALA A 59 31.37 9.83 -13.40
C ALA A 59 31.27 8.58 -12.53
N GLU A 60 30.13 8.39 -11.90
CA GLU A 60 29.82 7.30 -10.97
C GLU A 60 29.99 5.94 -11.66
N LYS A 61 29.54 5.83 -12.92
CA LYS A 61 29.75 4.63 -13.72
C LYS A 61 31.22 4.36 -14.04
N ARG A 62 32.02 5.41 -14.30
CA ARG A 62 33.47 5.25 -14.53
C ARG A 62 34.17 4.76 -13.27
N GLU A 63 33.80 5.29 -12.11
CA GLU A 63 34.33 4.85 -10.81
C GLU A 63 33.98 3.39 -10.52
N ALA A 64 32.72 2.99 -10.73
CA ALA A 64 32.28 1.61 -10.54
C ALA A 64 33.02 0.64 -11.49
N LEU A 65 33.21 1.02 -12.76
CA LEU A 65 33.98 0.22 -13.72
C LEU A 65 35.46 0.16 -13.37
N ALA A 66 36.04 1.25 -12.86
CA ALA A 66 37.42 1.28 -12.41
C ALA A 66 37.63 0.40 -11.18
N ALA A 67 36.70 0.43 -10.21
CA ALA A 67 36.71 -0.46 -9.05
C ALA A 67 36.63 -1.93 -9.48
N LYS A 68 35.75 -2.27 -10.44
CA LYS A 68 35.64 -3.62 -11.00
C LYS A 68 36.95 -4.12 -11.62
N GLN A 69 37.70 -3.24 -12.28
CA GLN A 69 38.95 -3.59 -12.96
C GLN A 69 40.14 -3.67 -12.00
N SER A 70 40.20 -2.79 -11.00
CA SER A 70 41.31 -2.69 -10.03
C SER A 70 41.20 -3.66 -8.85
N ASP A 71 39.99 -3.91 -8.34
CA ASP A 71 39.71 -4.88 -7.28
C ASP A 71 38.46 -5.72 -7.62
N PRO A 72 38.59 -6.70 -8.54
CA PRO A 72 37.47 -7.54 -8.95
C PRO A 72 36.95 -8.44 -7.82
N ALA A 73 37.76 -8.77 -6.82
CA ALA A 73 37.35 -9.60 -5.71
C ALA A 73 36.37 -8.85 -4.80
N THR A 74 36.71 -7.62 -4.42
CA THR A 74 35.81 -6.72 -3.66
C THR A 74 34.56 -6.41 -4.46
N PHE A 75 34.69 -6.04 -5.74
CA PHE A 75 33.53 -5.74 -6.58
C PHE A 75 32.53 -6.92 -6.65
N ASN A 76 33.02 -8.14 -6.86
CA ASN A 76 32.16 -9.32 -6.94
C ASN A 76 31.52 -9.68 -5.59
N ARG A 77 32.23 -9.47 -4.48
CA ARG A 77 31.67 -9.64 -3.13
C ARG A 77 30.53 -8.64 -2.88
N ASP A 78 30.76 -7.37 -3.19
CA ASP A 78 29.80 -6.30 -2.94
C ASP A 78 28.57 -6.47 -3.85
N LEU A 79 28.78 -6.87 -5.11
CA LEU A 79 27.71 -7.27 -6.03
C LEU A 79 26.87 -8.42 -5.45
N LYS A 80 27.53 -9.45 -4.92
CA LYS A 80 26.85 -10.61 -4.32
C LYS A 80 26.02 -10.23 -3.08
N ASN A 81 26.59 -9.40 -2.20
CA ASN A 81 25.87 -8.90 -1.02
C ASN A 81 24.61 -8.14 -1.45
N LEU A 82 24.73 -7.27 -2.46
CA LEU A 82 23.59 -6.51 -2.99
C LEU A 82 22.55 -7.40 -3.68
N GLU A 83 22.97 -8.46 -4.38
CA GLU A 83 22.02 -9.47 -4.89
C GLU A 83 21.17 -10.06 -3.76
N ASP A 84 21.79 -10.41 -2.64
CA ASP A 84 21.11 -11.03 -1.51
C ASP A 84 20.20 -10.01 -0.78
N GLU A 85 20.62 -8.76 -0.63
CA GLU A 85 19.77 -7.66 -0.13
C GLU A 85 18.55 -7.42 -1.03
N ILE A 86 18.73 -7.34 -2.35
CA ILE A 86 17.63 -7.13 -3.29
C ILE A 86 16.65 -8.31 -3.23
N LYS A 87 17.14 -9.56 -3.14
CA LYS A 87 16.27 -10.73 -2.95
C LYS A 87 15.41 -10.60 -1.71
N GLN A 88 16.01 -10.19 -0.60
CA GLN A 88 15.30 -10.01 0.65
C GLN A 88 14.19 -8.97 0.52
N VAL A 89 14.45 -7.85 -0.17
CA VAL A 89 13.39 -6.84 -0.44
C VAL A 89 12.25 -7.42 -1.29
N PHE A 90 12.54 -8.21 -2.32
CA PHE A 90 11.50 -8.86 -3.11
C PHE A 90 10.66 -9.83 -2.27
N ILE A 91 11.30 -10.65 -1.43
CA ILE A 91 10.62 -11.58 -0.52
C ILE A 91 9.71 -10.82 0.45
N GLU A 92 10.24 -9.78 1.10
CA GLU A 92 9.48 -8.95 2.06
C GLU A 92 8.30 -8.24 1.39
N ALA A 93 8.48 -7.77 0.16
CA ALA A 93 7.42 -7.16 -0.63
C ALA A 93 6.32 -8.17 -1.03
N GLY A 94 6.63 -9.48 -1.04
CA GLY A 94 5.79 -10.51 -1.64
C GLY A 94 5.87 -10.52 -3.17
N ALA A 95 6.96 -9.99 -3.73
CA ALA A 95 7.22 -9.94 -5.16
C ALA A 95 7.94 -11.20 -5.66
N GLU A 96 7.65 -11.60 -6.88
CA GLU A 96 8.34 -12.67 -7.57
C GLU A 96 9.68 -12.19 -8.13
N TYR A 97 10.68 -13.06 -8.14
CA TYR A 97 11.97 -12.76 -8.74
C TYR A 97 12.61 -14.01 -9.34
N ASN A 98 13.56 -13.78 -10.24
CA ASN A 98 14.50 -14.79 -10.71
C ASN A 98 15.93 -14.27 -10.56
N ASP A 99 16.90 -15.18 -10.40
CA ASP A 99 18.29 -14.82 -10.15
C ASP A 99 18.90 -13.93 -11.26
N LYS A 100 18.46 -14.09 -12.51
CA LYS A 100 18.96 -13.27 -13.63
C LYS A 100 18.55 -11.81 -13.49
N GLN A 101 17.30 -11.56 -13.09
CA GLN A 101 16.80 -10.22 -12.82
C GLN A 101 17.52 -9.60 -11.63
N ILE A 102 17.70 -10.33 -10.53
CA ILE A 102 18.41 -9.83 -9.34
C ILE A 102 19.85 -9.43 -9.69
N LYS A 103 20.59 -10.31 -10.38
CA LYS A 103 21.96 -10.02 -10.85
C LYS A 103 22.03 -8.75 -11.69
N LYS A 104 21.06 -8.59 -12.60
CA LYS A 104 20.96 -7.39 -13.43
C LYS A 104 20.70 -6.15 -12.59
N LEU A 105 19.78 -6.20 -11.64
CA LEU A 105 19.44 -5.08 -10.76
C LEU A 105 20.61 -4.69 -9.85
N ALA A 106 21.28 -5.66 -9.22
CA ALA A 106 22.46 -5.41 -8.39
C ALA A 106 23.58 -4.75 -9.20
N TYR A 107 23.83 -5.24 -10.42
CA TYR A 107 24.81 -4.62 -11.32
C TYR A 107 24.39 -3.20 -11.73
N GLN A 108 23.11 -2.99 -12.03
CA GLN A 108 22.58 -1.68 -12.37
C GLN A 108 22.66 -0.70 -11.19
N ALA A 109 22.41 -1.15 -9.97
CA ALA A 109 22.53 -0.33 -8.78
C ALA A 109 23.96 0.14 -8.55
N ILE A 110 24.96 -0.72 -8.77
CA ILE A 110 26.38 -0.35 -8.60
C ILE A 110 26.88 0.53 -9.76
N VAL A 111 26.45 0.26 -11.00
CA VAL A 111 27.08 0.82 -12.20
C VAL A 111 26.27 1.94 -12.86
N PHE A 112 24.95 1.93 -12.68
CA PHE A 112 24.02 2.79 -13.41
C PHE A 112 23.17 3.72 -12.52
N ASP A 113 23.40 3.71 -11.21
CA ASP A 113 22.67 4.47 -10.18
C ASP A 113 21.14 4.36 -10.34
N ILE A 114 20.59 3.21 -9.96
CA ILE A 114 19.13 3.04 -9.95
C ILE A 114 18.54 3.92 -8.85
N THR A 115 17.58 4.77 -9.19
CA THR A 115 16.90 5.57 -8.18
C THR A 115 16.05 4.68 -7.28
N GLN A 116 15.79 5.14 -6.06
CA GLN A 116 14.86 4.45 -5.14
C GLN A 116 13.46 4.32 -5.76
N GLU A 117 13.01 5.32 -6.52
CA GLU A 117 11.72 5.30 -7.20
C GLU A 117 11.65 4.21 -8.28
N ASP A 118 12.69 4.08 -9.10
CA ASP A 118 12.77 3.02 -10.11
C ASP A 118 12.80 1.64 -9.47
N PHE A 119 13.55 1.48 -8.38
CA PHE A 119 13.60 0.23 -7.64
C PHE A 119 12.23 -0.15 -7.07
N VAL A 120 11.52 0.79 -6.45
CA VAL A 120 10.15 0.57 -5.94
C VAL A 120 9.20 0.19 -7.07
N LYS A 121 9.27 0.85 -8.23
CA LYS A 121 8.47 0.48 -9.41
C LYS A 121 8.77 -0.93 -9.89
N ILE A 122 10.04 -1.32 -9.94
CA ILE A 122 10.47 -2.66 -10.36
C ILE A 122 9.92 -3.73 -9.41
N VAL A 123 10.07 -3.53 -8.10
CA VAL A 123 9.54 -4.45 -7.07
C VAL A 123 8.02 -4.53 -7.16
N SER A 124 7.35 -3.37 -7.22
CA SER A 124 5.89 -3.29 -7.30
C SER A 124 5.33 -4.00 -8.53
N ASN A 125 5.96 -3.83 -9.70
CA ASN A 125 5.54 -4.51 -10.94
C ASN A 125 5.83 -6.02 -10.93
N SER A 126 6.64 -6.50 -9.97
CA SER A 126 6.96 -7.92 -9.81
C SER A 126 6.07 -8.61 -8.77
N ILE A 127 5.13 -7.89 -8.14
CA ILE A 127 4.11 -8.49 -7.28
C ILE A 127 3.06 -9.14 -8.18
N ASP A 128 2.78 -10.43 -7.95
CA ASP A 128 1.68 -11.13 -8.62
C ASP A 128 0.34 -10.67 -8.02
N PHE A 129 -0.19 -9.61 -8.61
CA PHE A 129 -1.53 -9.12 -8.28
C PHE A 129 -2.63 -10.01 -8.87
N GLU A 130 -2.36 -10.93 -9.79
CA GLU A 130 -3.35 -11.87 -10.32
C GLU A 130 -3.63 -13.05 -9.39
N SER A 131 -2.72 -13.31 -8.45
CA SER A 131 -2.95 -14.26 -7.38
C SER A 131 -4.18 -13.90 -6.54
N SER A 132 -4.95 -14.91 -6.14
CA SER A 132 -6.02 -14.74 -5.14
C SER A 132 -5.48 -14.31 -3.78
N TYR A 133 -4.18 -14.53 -3.52
CA TYR A 133 -3.55 -14.22 -2.24
C TYR A 133 -2.24 -13.47 -2.46
N LEU A 134 -2.25 -12.18 -2.11
CA LEU A 134 -1.04 -11.40 -1.99
C LEU A 134 -0.17 -11.93 -0.86
N LYS A 135 1.13 -11.67 -0.92
CA LYS A 135 2.13 -12.10 0.08
C LYS A 135 2.85 -10.90 0.68
N GLY A 136 3.61 -11.13 1.76
CA GLY A 136 4.48 -10.13 2.37
C GLY A 136 3.77 -8.82 2.70
N LEU A 137 4.47 -7.71 2.42
CA LEU A 137 3.97 -6.36 2.64
C LEU A 137 2.72 -6.04 1.79
N ALA A 138 2.65 -6.55 0.56
CA ALA A 138 1.48 -6.36 -0.30
C ALA A 138 0.19 -6.91 0.34
N ASN A 139 0.27 -8.08 0.97
CA ASN A 139 -0.86 -8.63 1.73
C ASN A 139 -1.23 -7.76 2.94
N THR A 140 -0.23 -7.28 3.66
CA THR A 140 -0.44 -6.41 4.84
C THR A 140 -1.20 -5.15 4.44
N TYR A 141 -0.82 -4.53 3.32
CA TYR A 141 -1.55 -3.40 2.75
C TYR A 141 -2.96 -3.77 2.31
N ALA A 142 -3.14 -4.91 1.65
CA ALA A 142 -4.45 -5.36 1.23
C ALA A 142 -5.41 -5.56 2.43
N VAL A 143 -4.94 -6.20 3.51
CA VAL A 143 -5.73 -6.35 4.74
C VAL A 143 -6.07 -5.00 5.35
N GLY A 144 -5.10 -4.08 5.44
CA GLY A 144 -5.34 -2.72 5.94
C GLY A 144 -6.40 -1.97 5.13
N ILE A 145 -6.31 -2.01 3.80
CA ILE A 145 -7.27 -1.37 2.89
C ILE A 145 -8.67 -1.97 3.07
N ARG A 146 -8.79 -3.31 3.15
CA ARG A 146 -10.08 -3.97 3.39
C ARG A 146 -10.68 -3.55 4.74
N ASN A 147 -9.89 -3.52 5.82
CA ASN A 147 -10.37 -3.07 7.12
C ASN A 147 -10.91 -1.63 7.09
N ILE A 148 -10.24 -0.74 6.34
CA ILE A 148 -10.74 0.63 6.13
C ILE A 148 -12.06 0.59 5.36
N ALA A 149 -12.13 -0.13 4.24
CA ALA A 149 -13.35 -0.24 3.43
C ALA A 149 -14.54 -0.81 4.24
N GLU A 150 -14.31 -1.86 5.03
CA GLU A 150 -15.31 -2.49 5.88
C GLU A 150 -15.85 -1.53 6.96
N SER A 151 -15.00 -0.65 7.50
CA SER A 151 -15.45 0.39 8.45
C SER A 151 -16.47 1.34 7.82
N TYR A 152 -16.40 1.54 6.50
CA TYR A 152 -17.35 2.32 5.71
C TYR A 152 -18.46 1.47 5.06
N GLY A 153 -18.57 0.19 5.42
CA GLY A 153 -19.60 -0.73 4.92
C GLY A 153 -19.36 -1.24 3.50
N ILE A 154 -18.13 -1.14 3.01
CA ILE A 154 -17.76 -1.52 1.64
C ILE A 154 -16.96 -2.82 1.71
N THR A 155 -17.47 -3.85 1.04
CA THR A 155 -16.76 -5.12 0.87
C THR A 155 -15.88 -5.04 -0.36
N LEU A 156 -14.56 -5.22 -0.19
CA LEU A 156 -13.62 -5.38 -1.29
C LEU A 156 -13.24 -6.84 -1.46
N PRO A 157 -13.71 -7.51 -2.54
CA PRO A 157 -13.34 -8.89 -2.80
C PRO A 157 -11.83 -9.06 -3.00
N ASP A 158 -11.34 -10.24 -2.62
CA ASP A 158 -9.97 -10.65 -2.91
C ASP A 158 -9.70 -10.64 -4.41
N GLY A 159 -8.52 -10.14 -4.80
CA GLY A 159 -8.16 -10.01 -6.21
C GLY A 159 -9.05 -9.03 -6.99
N SER A 160 -9.84 -8.17 -6.35
CA SER A 160 -10.54 -7.09 -7.06
C SER A 160 -9.55 -6.08 -7.64
N GLN A 161 -9.81 -5.58 -8.85
CA GLN A 161 -8.92 -4.63 -9.52
C GLN A 161 -8.73 -3.34 -8.70
N GLU A 162 -9.77 -2.92 -7.99
CA GLU A 162 -9.73 -1.77 -7.09
C GLU A 162 -8.73 -1.99 -5.94
N LEU A 163 -8.84 -3.12 -5.23
CA LEU A 163 -7.90 -3.47 -4.16
C LEU A 163 -6.46 -3.55 -4.67
N LYS A 164 -6.23 -4.22 -5.81
CA LYS A 164 -4.89 -4.30 -6.45
C LYS A 164 -4.33 -2.91 -6.73
N SER A 165 -5.15 -2.01 -7.27
CA SER A 165 -4.75 -0.65 -7.64
C SER A 165 -4.39 0.18 -6.41
N MET A 166 -5.18 0.08 -5.33
CA MET A 166 -4.88 0.78 -4.07
C MET A 166 -3.65 0.22 -3.37
N VAL A 167 -3.46 -1.11 -3.36
CA VAL A 167 -2.24 -1.74 -2.81
C VAL A 167 -1.01 -1.26 -3.58
N LYS A 168 -1.07 -1.25 -4.91
CA LYS A 168 0.01 -0.73 -5.75
C LYS A 168 0.31 0.73 -5.45
N ALA A 169 -0.72 1.58 -5.38
CA ALA A 169 -0.57 2.99 -5.09
C ALA A 169 0.02 3.25 -3.69
N LYS A 170 -0.40 2.46 -2.69
CA LYS A 170 0.17 2.51 -1.34
C LYS A 170 1.63 2.06 -1.32
N PHE A 171 1.95 1.00 -2.07
CA PHE A 171 3.31 0.47 -2.18
C PHE A 171 4.26 1.48 -2.84
N THR A 172 3.80 2.17 -3.89
CA THR A 172 4.58 3.22 -4.56
C THR A 172 4.57 4.57 -3.83
N GLY A 173 3.85 4.68 -2.71
CA GLY A 173 3.71 5.91 -1.94
C GLY A 173 2.83 6.98 -2.59
N SER A 174 2.09 6.64 -3.66
CA SER A 174 1.17 7.58 -4.33
C SER A 174 -0.20 7.68 -3.65
N MET A 175 -0.51 6.80 -2.70
CA MET A 175 -1.67 6.91 -1.81
C MET A 175 -1.28 6.62 -0.36
N SER A 176 -1.76 7.46 0.55
CA SER A 176 -1.70 7.25 1.99
C SER A 176 -2.96 6.54 2.51
N ASP A 177 -2.95 6.12 3.79
CA ASP A 177 -4.16 5.58 4.42
C ASP A 177 -5.29 6.61 4.51
N ASP A 178 -4.97 7.90 4.59
CA ASP A 178 -5.98 8.96 4.63
C ASP A 178 -6.61 9.21 3.25
N ASP A 179 -5.85 9.06 2.17
CA ASP A 179 -6.41 9.08 0.80
C ASP A 179 -7.38 7.92 0.59
N ILE A 180 -7.00 6.71 1.04
CA ILE A 180 -7.83 5.50 0.97
C ILE A 180 -9.11 5.68 1.80
N LYS A 181 -9.01 6.18 3.05
CA LYS A 181 -10.17 6.52 3.88
C LYS A 181 -11.08 7.52 3.18
N ASN A 182 -10.51 8.54 2.55
CA ASN A 182 -11.29 9.55 1.84
C ASN A 182 -12.06 8.96 0.65
N VAL A 183 -11.49 8.02 -0.10
CA VAL A 183 -12.21 7.30 -1.18
C VAL A 183 -13.44 6.61 -0.62
N PHE A 184 -13.28 5.74 0.38
CA PHE A 184 -14.38 4.97 0.96
C PHE A 184 -15.39 5.84 1.72
N LYS A 185 -14.94 6.94 2.34
CA LYS A 185 -15.83 7.95 2.92
C LYS A 185 -16.75 8.55 1.85
N GLN A 186 -16.22 8.91 0.67
CA GLN A 186 -17.06 9.46 -0.41
C GLN A 186 -18.05 8.43 -0.94
N GLU A 187 -17.67 7.16 -1.01
CA GLU A 187 -18.60 6.08 -1.39
C GLU A 187 -19.69 5.86 -0.35
N ALA A 188 -19.35 5.86 0.94
CA ALA A 188 -20.32 5.81 2.02
C ALA A 188 -21.28 7.01 2.00
N ILE A 189 -20.79 8.23 1.72
CA ILE A 189 -21.64 9.42 1.56
C ILE A 189 -22.62 9.25 0.40
N LYS A 190 -22.19 8.67 -0.72
CA LYS A 190 -23.08 8.39 -1.87
C LYS A 190 -24.16 7.37 -1.50
N ALA A 191 -23.80 6.33 -0.75
CA ALA A 191 -24.74 5.29 -0.31
C ALA A 191 -25.69 5.77 0.79
N PHE A 192 -25.23 6.63 1.70
CA PHE A 192 -25.96 7.09 2.88
C PHE A 192 -25.88 8.62 3.06
N PRO A 193 -26.50 9.40 2.14
CA PRO A 193 -26.36 10.86 2.09
C PRO A 193 -26.89 11.59 3.32
N ASN A 194 -27.87 11.02 4.03
CA ASN A 194 -28.42 11.53 5.28
C ASN A 194 -27.37 11.62 6.42
N TYR A 195 -26.28 10.87 6.34
CA TYR A 195 -25.20 10.89 7.35
C TYR A 195 -23.94 11.61 6.89
N LYS A 196 -23.99 12.37 5.79
CA LYS A 196 -22.83 13.10 5.24
C LYS A 196 -22.08 13.90 6.30
N ALA A 197 -22.78 14.67 7.13
CA ALA A 197 -22.15 15.49 8.17
C ALA A 197 -21.36 14.65 9.20
N ARG A 198 -21.82 13.43 9.50
CA ARG A 198 -21.10 12.52 10.41
C ARG A 198 -19.86 11.94 9.73
N PHE A 199 -19.97 11.53 8.46
CA PHE A 199 -18.81 11.07 7.69
C PHE A 199 -17.76 12.16 7.51
N ASP A 200 -18.17 13.39 7.20
CA ASP A 200 -17.27 14.55 7.09
C ASP A 200 -16.56 14.83 8.43
N ALA A 201 -17.23 14.59 9.56
CA ALA A 201 -16.66 14.69 10.90
C ALA A 201 -15.77 13.48 11.29
N GLY A 202 -15.55 12.52 10.38
CA GLY A 202 -14.67 11.37 10.58
C GLY A 202 -15.35 10.12 11.12
N ALA A 203 -16.67 10.11 11.29
CA ALA A 203 -17.39 8.91 11.69
C ALA A 203 -17.32 7.83 10.59
N THR A 204 -17.25 6.57 11.00
CA THR A 204 -17.37 5.40 10.12
C THR A 204 -18.84 4.97 9.99
N LEU A 205 -19.16 4.04 9.08
CA LEU A 205 -20.51 3.50 9.01
C LEU A 205 -20.86 2.72 10.29
N ALA A 206 -19.87 2.07 10.91
CA ALA A 206 -20.04 1.40 12.20
C ALA A 206 -20.52 2.37 13.28
N ASP A 207 -19.88 3.54 13.38
CA ASP A 207 -20.27 4.60 14.33
C ASP A 207 -21.67 5.16 14.05
N VAL A 208 -22.04 5.21 12.77
CA VAL A 208 -23.37 5.65 12.34
C VAL A 208 -24.44 4.62 12.72
N ALA A 209 -24.18 3.34 12.47
CA ALA A 209 -25.11 2.24 12.66
C ALA A 209 -25.26 1.77 14.11
N ALA A 210 -24.23 1.96 14.95
CA ALA A 210 -24.20 1.50 16.34
C ALA A 210 -25.47 1.80 17.16
N PRO A 211 -25.98 3.05 17.23
CA PRO A 211 -27.20 3.33 18.01
C PRO A 211 -28.43 2.58 17.47
N PHE A 212 -28.54 2.44 16.15
CA PHE A 212 -29.67 1.74 15.53
C PHE A 212 -29.60 0.23 15.76
N ARG A 213 -28.40 -0.37 15.66
CA ARG A 213 -28.20 -1.79 15.99
C ARG A 213 -28.63 -2.09 17.41
N LYS A 214 -28.28 -1.23 18.37
CA LYS A 214 -28.70 -1.38 19.77
C LYS A 214 -30.21 -1.35 19.93
N ASP A 215 -30.89 -0.39 19.31
CA ASP A 215 -32.35 -0.29 19.41
C ASP A 215 -33.05 -1.49 18.73
N ILE A 216 -32.58 -1.92 17.55
CA ILE A 216 -33.13 -3.09 16.84
C ILE A 216 -32.87 -4.37 17.65
N ALA A 217 -31.64 -4.56 18.16
CA ALA A 217 -31.27 -5.73 18.97
C ALA A 217 -32.13 -5.82 20.23
N SER A 218 -32.35 -4.69 20.91
CA SER A 218 -33.22 -4.62 22.08
C SER A 218 -34.65 -5.04 21.72
N GLU A 219 -35.24 -4.48 20.66
CA GLU A 219 -36.63 -4.80 20.29
C GLU A 219 -36.80 -6.23 19.80
N LEU A 220 -35.81 -6.78 19.10
CA LEU A 220 -35.83 -8.15 18.58
C LEU A 220 -35.27 -9.19 19.56
N GLU A 221 -34.80 -8.77 20.74
CA GLU A 221 -34.13 -9.63 21.74
C GLU A 221 -32.95 -10.44 21.15
N LEU A 222 -32.20 -9.83 20.22
CA LEU A 222 -31.02 -10.41 19.55
C LEU A 222 -29.72 -9.80 20.09
N ASN A 223 -28.58 -10.41 19.78
CA ASN A 223 -27.29 -9.75 20.03
C ASN A 223 -27.03 -8.67 18.96
N GLU A 224 -26.43 -7.55 19.36
CA GLU A 224 -26.08 -6.46 18.42
C GLU A 224 -25.16 -6.90 17.28
N GLN A 225 -24.31 -7.92 17.53
CA GLN A 225 -23.38 -8.48 16.54
C GLN A 225 -24.08 -9.30 15.46
N ASP A 226 -25.28 -9.82 15.73
CA ASP A 226 -26.07 -10.57 14.76
C ASP A 226 -26.75 -9.64 13.73
N ILE A 227 -26.74 -8.33 13.99
CA ILE A 227 -27.32 -7.29 13.12
C ILE A 227 -26.23 -6.71 12.22
N GLY A 228 -25.95 -7.42 11.13
CA GLY A 228 -25.04 -6.95 10.07
C GLY A 228 -25.63 -5.84 9.20
N TYR A 229 -24.80 -5.23 8.34
CA TYR A 229 -25.24 -4.17 7.42
C TYR A 229 -26.23 -4.66 6.34
N ASN A 230 -26.34 -5.97 6.13
CA ASN A 230 -27.32 -6.60 5.24
C ASN A 230 -28.65 -6.93 5.94
N ASP A 231 -28.78 -6.69 7.25
CA ASP A 231 -30.05 -6.83 7.96
C ASP A 231 -31.10 -5.89 7.36
N ALA A 232 -32.29 -6.41 7.07
CA ALA A 232 -33.33 -5.68 6.36
C ALA A 232 -33.81 -4.44 7.13
N VAL A 233 -33.92 -4.53 8.46
CA VAL A 233 -34.36 -3.42 9.31
C VAL A 233 -33.26 -2.38 9.38
N LEU A 234 -32.02 -2.78 9.65
CA LEU A 234 -30.91 -1.84 9.73
C LEU A 234 -30.70 -1.11 8.39
N LYS A 235 -30.76 -1.83 7.28
CA LYS A 235 -30.64 -1.24 5.94
C LYS A 235 -31.74 -0.21 5.69
N ALA A 236 -33.00 -0.54 6.01
CA ALA A 236 -34.12 0.39 5.86
C ALA A 236 -33.96 1.65 6.74
N VAL A 237 -33.40 1.52 7.94
CA VAL A 237 -33.08 2.68 8.80
C VAL A 237 -31.99 3.55 8.20
N LEU A 238 -30.92 2.93 7.70
CA LEU A 238 -29.77 3.65 7.15
C LEU A 238 -30.12 4.37 5.84
N THR A 239 -31.00 3.81 5.01
CA THR A 239 -31.38 4.35 3.69
C THR A 239 -32.75 5.02 3.67
N ALA A 240 -33.26 5.45 4.82
CA ALA A 240 -34.61 5.99 4.94
C ALA A 240 -34.82 7.26 4.08
N THR A 241 -35.96 7.31 3.38
CA THR A 241 -36.40 8.47 2.59
C THR A 241 -37.72 9.00 3.11
N ASN A 242 -37.87 10.32 3.10
CA ASN A 242 -39.06 11.00 3.57
C ASN A 242 -40.21 10.68 2.61
N PRO A 243 -41.35 10.15 3.10
CA PRO A 243 -42.46 9.75 2.24
C PRO A 243 -43.09 10.91 1.43
N LYS A 244 -42.86 12.17 1.82
CA LYS A 244 -43.46 13.34 1.17
C LYS A 244 -42.72 13.81 -0.08
N ASP A 245 -41.39 13.77 -0.04
CA ASP A 245 -40.53 14.37 -1.08
C ASP A 245 -39.43 13.42 -1.57
N GLY A 246 -39.33 12.21 -1.00
CA GLY A 246 -38.31 11.22 -1.33
C GLY A 246 -36.90 11.60 -0.87
N SER A 247 -36.74 12.68 -0.11
CA SER A 247 -35.43 13.14 0.37
C SER A 247 -34.86 12.18 1.43
N PRO A 248 -33.55 11.89 1.43
CA PRO A 248 -32.94 11.10 2.50
C PRO A 248 -33.09 11.80 3.86
N TYR A 249 -33.48 11.05 4.89
CA TYR A 249 -33.56 11.56 6.26
C TYR A 249 -33.04 10.52 7.27
N ALA A 250 -32.71 10.97 8.48
CA ALA A 250 -32.37 10.08 9.58
C ALA A 250 -33.64 9.76 10.38
N MET A 251 -34.00 8.49 10.50
CA MET A 251 -35.16 8.06 11.29
C MET A 251 -34.96 8.41 12.77
N SER A 252 -36.03 8.85 13.41
CA SER A 252 -36.08 8.97 14.86
C SER A 252 -36.08 7.60 15.53
N ARG A 253 -35.64 7.54 16.80
CA ARG A 253 -35.66 6.32 17.60
C ARG A 253 -37.04 5.64 17.65
N ALA A 254 -38.11 6.42 17.73
CA ALA A 254 -39.48 5.89 17.76
C ALA A 254 -39.85 5.19 16.45
N GLU A 255 -39.43 5.74 15.30
CA GLU A 255 -39.65 5.13 13.99
C GLU A 255 -38.82 3.86 13.82
N VAL A 256 -37.59 3.83 14.32
CA VAL A 256 -36.74 2.63 14.33
C VAL A 256 -37.38 1.50 15.15
N ILE A 257 -37.85 1.81 16.37
CA ILE A 257 -38.57 0.83 17.22
C ILE A 257 -39.81 0.31 16.51
N LYS A 258 -40.61 1.20 15.90
CA LYS A 258 -41.80 0.79 15.14
C LYS A 258 -41.44 -0.13 13.99
N LEU A 259 -40.36 0.18 13.26
CA LEU A 259 -39.90 -0.64 12.15
C LEU A 259 -39.42 -2.03 12.63
N ALA A 260 -38.67 -2.09 13.72
CA ALA A 260 -38.23 -3.35 14.32
C ALA A 260 -39.42 -4.23 14.75
N ARG A 261 -40.48 -3.64 15.32
CA ARG A 261 -41.69 -4.37 15.70
C ARG A 261 -42.51 -4.91 14.53
N ASN A 262 -42.34 -4.34 13.34
CA ASN A 262 -42.97 -4.83 12.11
C ASN A 262 -42.16 -5.94 11.45
N ASP A 263 -40.96 -6.27 11.96
CA ASP A 263 -40.15 -7.37 11.46
C ASP A 263 -40.75 -8.72 11.94
N PRO A 264 -40.86 -9.75 11.08
CA PRO A 264 -41.41 -11.06 11.46
C PRO A 264 -40.70 -11.74 12.64
N ARG A 265 -39.44 -11.40 12.91
CA ARG A 265 -38.69 -11.91 14.06
C ARG A 265 -39.27 -11.41 15.39
N PHE A 266 -39.94 -10.25 15.38
CA PHE A 266 -40.50 -9.66 16.58
C PHE A 266 -41.55 -10.55 17.24
N ASP A 267 -42.39 -11.25 16.45
CA ASP A 267 -43.45 -12.13 16.95
C ASP A 267 -42.94 -13.27 17.84
N GLN A 268 -41.65 -13.60 17.74
CA GLN A 268 -41.00 -14.65 18.53
C GLN A 268 -40.40 -14.14 19.85
N THR A 269 -40.38 -12.82 20.06
CA THR A 269 -39.79 -12.18 21.25
C THR A 269 -40.72 -12.27 22.45
N LYS A 270 -40.16 -12.17 23.66
CA LYS A 270 -40.95 -12.05 24.89
C LYS A 270 -41.73 -10.74 24.91
N LYS A 271 -41.13 -9.65 24.44
CA LYS A 271 -41.81 -8.35 24.26
C LYS A 271 -43.12 -8.48 23.46
N ALA A 272 -43.13 -9.20 22.34
CA ALA A 272 -44.36 -9.42 21.56
C ALA A 272 -45.39 -10.25 22.33
N GLN A 273 -44.96 -11.31 23.01
CA GLN A 273 -45.83 -12.16 23.84
C GLN A 273 -46.48 -11.38 24.99
N ASP A 274 -45.70 -10.54 25.68
CA ASP A 274 -46.19 -9.69 26.78
C ASP A 274 -47.23 -8.65 26.29
N MET A 275 -47.04 -8.11 25.08
CA MET A 275 -47.99 -7.19 24.45
C MET A 275 -49.33 -7.84 24.10
N LEU A 276 -49.34 -9.15 23.79
CA LEU A 276 -50.57 -9.91 23.53
C LEU A 276 -51.28 -10.32 24.83
N ILE A 277 -50.52 -10.61 25.89
CA ILE A 277 -51.05 -11.10 27.18
C ILE A 277 -51.67 -9.95 28.01
N SER A 278 -51.12 -8.73 27.97
CA SER A 278 -51.63 -7.58 28.74
C SER A 278 -53.10 -7.21 28.47
N PRO A 279 -53.57 -7.11 27.21
CA PRO A 279 -54.98 -6.89 26.90
C PRO A 279 -55.89 -8.05 27.32
N LEU A 280 -55.42 -9.29 27.22
CA LEU A 280 -56.18 -10.50 27.59
C LEU A 280 -56.38 -10.60 29.11
N LEU A 281 -55.38 -10.25 29.92
CA LEU A 281 -55.51 -10.21 31.38
C LEU A 281 -56.48 -9.13 31.86
N ASN A 282 -56.55 -7.98 31.20
CA ASN A 282 -57.56 -6.95 31.53
C ASN A 282 -58.98 -7.37 31.13
N LEU A 283 -59.13 -8.21 30.10
CA LEU A 283 -60.43 -8.78 29.70
C LEU A 283 -60.88 -9.91 30.63
N VAL A 284 -59.96 -10.71 31.17
CA VAL A 284 -60.28 -11.84 32.07
C VAL A 284 -60.36 -11.39 33.54
N GLY A 285 -59.60 -10.37 33.94
CA GLY A 285 -59.61 -9.79 35.29
C GLY A 285 -60.78 -8.83 35.57
N GLY A 286 -61.55 -8.43 34.56
CA GLY A 286 -62.76 -7.62 34.71
C GLY A 286 -64.04 -8.41 35.01
N TYR A 287 -63.93 -9.73 35.23
CA TYR A 287 -65.06 -10.64 35.50
C TYR A 287 -65.05 -11.24 36.93
N TYR A 288 -64.31 -10.66 37.87
CA TYR A 288 -64.38 -10.98 39.30
C TYR A 288 -64.64 -9.74 40.14
#